data_AF-A0A5R8MPI1-F1
#
_entry.id   AF-A0A5R8MPI1-F1
#
_cell.length_a   1.000
_cell.length_b   1.000
_cell.length_c   1.000
_cell.angle_alpha   90.00
_cell.angle_beta   90.00
_cell.angle_gamma   90.00
#
_symmetry.space_group_name_H-M   'P 1'
#
loop_
_entity.id
_entity.type
_entity.pdbx_description
1 polymer ?
#
loop_
_entity_poly.entity_id
_entity_poly.type
_entity_poly.pdbx_seq_one_letter_code
_entity_poly.pdbx_strand_id
1 'polypeptide(L)'
;MTRRRLPTSDAGGQRDPTHAAESEVEPSSFAWETYNTTGGILRISCTSCCGAFELASEGGRFFVLRSTGDGGYEETGRGLHRQAMDLYITLAERHRDEHLRRGEKPEPDTFLQDKGQRG
;
A
#
# COMPACT_ATOMS: atom_id res chain seq x y z
N MET A 1 -41.57 32.62 -43.10
CA MET A 1 -40.10 32.51 -42.98
C MET A 1 -39.68 33.34 -41.76
N THR A 2 -39.43 32.72 -40.60
CA THR A 2 -38.06 32.46 -40.06
C THR A 2 -37.45 33.78 -39.53
N ARG A 3 -37.17 34.06 -38.25
CA ARG A 3 -36.70 33.25 -37.10
C ARG A 3 -36.85 34.06 -35.80
N ARG A 4 -37.18 33.39 -34.69
CA ARG A 4 -36.88 33.80 -33.30
C ARG A 4 -35.36 33.84 -33.06
N ARG A 5 -34.88 34.70 -32.15
CA ARG A 5 -33.95 34.34 -31.06
C ARG A 5 -33.77 35.47 -30.02
N LEU A 6 -33.42 35.03 -28.82
CA LEU A 6 -33.51 35.64 -27.49
C LEU A 6 -32.31 36.58 -27.17
N PRO A 7 -32.43 37.43 -26.13
CA PRO A 7 -31.30 38.16 -25.58
C PRO A 7 -30.31 37.26 -24.83
N THR A 8 -29.07 37.72 -24.83
CA THR A 8 -27.82 37.14 -24.37
C THR A 8 -27.70 36.95 -22.85
N SER A 9 -27.16 35.78 -22.52
CA SER A 9 -26.36 35.36 -21.38
C SER A 9 -25.95 36.41 -20.33
N ASP A 10 -26.35 36.17 -19.09
CA ASP A 10 -25.57 36.50 -17.90
C ASP A 10 -25.38 35.20 -17.11
N ALA A 11 -24.20 34.58 -17.27
CA ALA A 11 -23.82 33.35 -16.60
C ALA A 11 -23.14 33.72 -15.28
N GLY A 12 -23.95 33.96 -14.25
CA GLY A 12 -23.50 34.00 -12.87
C GLY A 12 -22.86 32.67 -12.50
N GLY A 13 -21.54 32.67 -12.38
CA GLY A 13 -20.77 31.56 -11.85
C GLY A 13 -20.99 31.42 -10.35
N GLN A 14 -21.66 30.35 -9.94
CA GLN A 14 -21.51 29.78 -8.61
C GLN A 14 -21.04 28.34 -8.80
N ARG A 15 -19.74 28.12 -8.61
CA ARG A 15 -19.19 26.80 -8.39
C ARG A 15 -19.45 26.50 -6.92
N ASP A 16 -20.38 25.61 -6.63
CA ASP A 16 -20.43 24.93 -5.35
C ASP A 16 -19.20 24.03 -5.24
N PRO A 17 -18.31 24.23 -4.24
CA PRO A 17 -17.36 23.21 -3.85
C PRO A 17 -17.98 22.44 -2.69
N THR A 18 -19.07 21.71 -2.94
CA THR A 18 -19.56 20.78 -1.94
C THR A 18 -18.69 19.53 -2.03
N HIS A 19 -17.61 19.59 -1.26
CA HIS A 19 -16.93 18.49 -0.61
C HIS A 19 -17.35 17.13 -1.17
N ALA A 20 -16.60 16.66 -2.17
CA ALA A 20 -16.32 15.24 -2.22
C ALA A 20 -15.78 14.92 -0.82
N ALA A 21 -16.57 14.17 -0.06
CA ALA A 21 -16.05 13.39 1.04
C ALA A 21 -15.03 12.47 0.39
N GLU A 22 -13.80 12.95 0.28
CA GLU A 22 -12.63 12.14 0.12
C GLU A 22 -12.73 11.17 1.28
N SER A 23 -13.10 9.93 0.97
CA SER A 23 -13.05 8.84 1.92
C SER A 23 -11.62 8.84 2.45
N GLU A 24 -11.44 9.43 3.63
CA GLU A 24 -10.27 9.23 4.48
C GLU A 24 -10.31 7.74 4.83
N VAL A 25 -9.81 6.92 3.91
CA VAL A 25 -9.46 5.53 4.17
C VAL A 25 -8.30 5.62 5.15
N GLU A 26 -8.63 5.70 6.43
CA GLU A 26 -7.70 5.53 7.54
C GLU A 26 -6.85 4.29 7.22
N PRO A 27 -5.55 4.42 6.92
CA PRO A 27 -4.73 3.30 6.44
C PRO A 27 -4.35 2.30 7.55
N SER A 28 -5.19 2.16 8.58
CA SER A 28 -4.90 1.37 9.78
C SER A 28 -5.32 -0.11 9.71
N SER A 29 -6.01 -0.57 8.67
CA SER A 29 -6.45 -1.97 8.57
C SER A 29 -6.13 -2.55 7.20
N PHE A 30 -4.85 -2.88 6.96
CA PHE A 30 -4.54 -3.86 5.93
C PHE A 30 -5.35 -5.12 6.22
N ALA A 31 -6.16 -5.56 5.26
CA ALA A 31 -6.91 -6.80 5.39
C ALA A 31 -5.92 -7.95 5.27
N TRP A 32 -5.63 -8.61 6.40
CA TRP A 32 -4.78 -9.79 6.46
C TRP A 32 -5.66 -11.02 6.29
N GLU A 33 -5.27 -11.87 5.36
CA GLU A 33 -5.95 -13.13 5.07
C GLU A 33 -4.98 -14.29 5.31
N THR A 34 -5.48 -15.46 5.70
CA THR A 34 -4.64 -16.65 5.86
C THR A 34 -3.96 -16.97 4.54
N TYR A 35 -2.63 -17.05 4.55
CA TYR A 35 -1.87 -17.44 3.37
C TYR A 35 -2.12 -18.92 3.07
N ASN A 36 -2.73 -19.19 1.93
CA ASN A 36 -2.93 -20.52 1.38
C ASN A 36 -2.13 -20.63 0.08
N THR A 37 -1.27 -21.64 -0.03
CA THR A 37 -0.55 -21.86 -1.29
C THR A 37 -1.53 -22.18 -2.42
N THR A 38 -1.30 -21.56 -3.56
CA THR A 38 -2.09 -21.73 -4.79
C THR A 38 -1.47 -22.78 -5.73
N GLY A 39 -0.44 -23.50 -5.27
CA GLY A 39 0.26 -24.52 -6.05
C GLY A 39 1.43 -23.97 -6.89
N GLY A 40 1.80 -22.70 -6.70
CA GLY A 40 2.99 -22.10 -7.30
C GLY A 40 4.23 -22.22 -6.41
N ILE A 41 5.41 -21.93 -6.96
CA ILE A 41 6.63 -21.75 -6.16
C ILE A 41 6.55 -20.38 -5.49
N LEU A 42 6.49 -20.36 -4.16
CA LEU A 42 6.63 -19.16 -3.35
C LEU A 42 8.06 -18.61 -3.47
N ARG A 43 8.19 -17.31 -3.77
CA ARG A 43 9.49 -16.61 -3.83
C ARG A 43 9.46 -15.38 -2.95
N ILE A 44 10.37 -15.32 -1.98
CA ILE A 44 10.61 -14.14 -1.15
C ILE A 44 11.62 -13.24 -1.85
N SER A 45 11.25 -11.97 -2.04
CA SER A 45 12.06 -10.96 -2.72
C SER A 45 12.69 -9.98 -1.73
N CYS A 46 12.00 -9.66 -0.64
CA CYS A 46 12.45 -8.72 0.39
C CYS A 46 12.02 -9.22 1.76
N THR A 47 12.81 -8.91 2.78
CA THR A 47 12.53 -9.22 4.18
C THR A 47 12.85 -7.99 5.00
N SER A 48 11.90 -7.57 5.83
CA SER A 48 12.06 -6.45 6.76
C SER A 48 13.04 -6.78 7.88
N CYS A 49 13.46 -5.77 8.66
CA CYS A 49 14.57 -5.85 9.61
C CYS A 49 14.61 -7.10 10.51
N CYS A 50 13.48 -7.57 11.03
CA CYS A 50 13.43 -8.78 11.87
C CYS A 50 12.59 -9.92 11.27
N GLY A 51 12.30 -9.86 9.97
CA GLY A 51 11.42 -10.82 9.32
C GLY A 51 9.94 -10.68 9.66
N ALA A 52 9.52 -9.54 10.24
CA ALA A 52 8.11 -9.28 10.54
C ALA A 52 7.22 -9.27 9.28
N PHE A 53 7.79 -8.77 8.18
CA PHE A 53 7.17 -8.70 6.87
C PHE A 53 8.11 -9.17 5.77
N GLU A 54 7.54 -9.85 4.78
CA GLU A 54 8.25 -10.35 3.60
C GLU A 54 7.48 -9.99 2.32
N LEU A 55 8.16 -9.43 1.32
CA LEU A 55 7.58 -9.27 -0.01
C LEU A 55 7.70 -10.59 -0.77
N ALA A 56 6.56 -11.20 -1.07
CA ALA A 56 6.47 -12.49 -1.70
C ALA A 56 5.87 -12.41 -3.11
N SER A 57 6.14 -13.44 -3.91
CA SER A 57 5.44 -13.69 -5.17
C SER A 57 5.12 -15.16 -5.37
N GLU A 58 3.96 -15.42 -5.96
CA GLU A 58 3.47 -16.75 -6.29
C GLU A 58 2.50 -16.63 -7.47
N GLY A 59 2.60 -17.53 -8.46
CA GLY A 59 1.70 -17.53 -9.61
C GLY A 59 1.69 -16.22 -10.42
N GLY A 60 2.79 -15.47 -10.42
CA GLY A 60 2.90 -14.17 -11.11
C GLY A 60 2.25 -12.99 -10.37
N ARG A 61 1.75 -13.19 -9.16
CA ARG A 61 1.21 -12.14 -8.29
C ARG A 61 2.16 -11.88 -7.13
N PHE A 62 2.14 -10.65 -6.62
CA PHE A 62 2.96 -10.20 -5.50
C PHE A 62 2.06 -9.84 -4.32
N PHE A 63 2.55 -10.06 -3.10
CA PHE A 63 1.84 -9.83 -1.84
C PHE A 63 2.85 -9.69 -0.70
N VAL A 64 2.41 -9.19 0.45
CA VAL A 64 3.23 -9.14 1.67
C VAL A 64 2.80 -10.26 2.60
N LEU A 65 3.76 -11.03 3.11
CA LEU A 65 3.55 -12.03 4.14
C LEU A 65 3.93 -11.47 5.51
N ARG A 66 3.26 -11.99 6.55
CA ARG A 66 3.71 -11.90 7.95
C ARG A 66 3.56 -13.25 8.64
N SER A 67 4.44 -13.55 9.58
CA SER A 67 4.28 -14.71 10.45
C SER A 67 3.21 -14.43 11.51
N THR A 68 2.41 -15.44 11.83
CA THR A 68 1.40 -15.40 12.90
C THR A 68 1.94 -15.90 14.25
N GLY A 69 3.17 -16.44 14.28
CA GLY A 69 3.83 -16.95 15.48
C GLY A 69 3.43 -18.38 15.89
N ASP A 70 2.36 -18.96 15.32
CA ASP A 70 1.93 -20.35 15.56
C ASP A 70 2.38 -21.33 14.46
N GLY A 71 3.25 -20.86 13.56
CA GLY A 71 3.71 -21.61 12.39
C GLY A 71 2.91 -21.30 11.11
N GLY A 72 1.83 -20.51 11.20
CA GLY A 72 1.09 -20.00 10.05
C GLY A 72 1.63 -18.68 9.49
N TYR A 73 1.14 -18.33 8.30
CA TYR A 73 1.37 -17.04 7.67
C TYR A 73 0.05 -16.39 7.27
N GLU A 74 0.04 -15.07 7.27
CA GLU A 74 -1.00 -14.26 6.66
C GLU A 74 -0.42 -13.43 5.53
N GLU A 75 -1.25 -13.14 4.54
CA GLU A 75 -0.91 -12.27 3.43
C GLU A 75 -1.80 -11.03 3.35
N THR A 76 -1.30 -9.99 2.69
CA THR A 76 -2.12 -8.84 2.30
C THR A 76 -1.64 -8.22 0.99
N GLY A 77 -2.54 -7.48 0.34
CA GLY A 77 -2.27 -6.71 -0.87
C GLY A 77 -1.88 -7.54 -2.10
N ARG A 78 -2.44 -8.74 -2.26
CA ARG A 78 -2.14 -9.61 -3.41
C ARG A 78 -2.54 -8.97 -4.74
N GLY A 79 -1.56 -8.65 -5.57
CA GLY A 79 -1.79 -7.95 -6.83
C GLY A 79 -0.54 -7.77 -7.67
N LEU A 80 -0.42 -6.58 -8.27
CA LEU A 80 0.71 -6.19 -9.09
C LEU A 80 1.93 -5.89 -8.23
N HIS A 81 3.13 -6.14 -8.76
CA HIS A 81 4.40 -5.89 -8.07
C HIS A 81 4.48 -4.51 -7.42
N ARG A 82 4.13 -3.45 -8.16
CA ARG A 82 4.20 -2.07 -7.65
C ARG A 82 3.31 -1.85 -6.43
N GLN A 83 2.08 -2.38 -6.45
CA GLN A 83 1.14 -2.23 -5.33
C GLN A 83 1.63 -2.98 -4.09
N ALA A 84 2.12 -4.22 -4.26
CA ALA A 84 2.67 -5.01 -3.17
C ALA A 84 3.96 -4.38 -2.60
N MET A 85 4.79 -3.75 -3.45
CA MET A 85 5.99 -3.04 -3.02
C MET A 85 5.66 -1.79 -2.21
N ASP A 86 4.72 -0.95 -2.67
CA ASP A 86 4.29 0.26 -1.95
C ASP A 86 3.73 -0.12 -0.56
N LEU A 87 2.97 -1.22 -0.51
CA LEU A 87 2.47 -1.80 0.73
C LEU A 87 3.59 -2.32 1.64
N TYR A 88 4.54 -3.10 1.11
CA TYR A 88 5.70 -3.61 1.86
C TYR A 88 6.47 -2.47 2.51
N ILE A 89 6.78 -1.42 1.74
CA ILE A 89 7.47 -0.23 2.21
C ILE A 89 6.71 0.41 3.37
N THR A 90 5.39 0.61 3.22
CA THR A 90 4.55 1.23 4.25
C THR A 90 4.58 0.41 5.55
N LEU A 91 4.49 -0.91 5.46
CA LEU A 91 4.57 -1.82 6.60
C LEU A 91 5.96 -1.81 7.26
N ALA A 92 7.02 -1.87 6.46
CA ALA A 92 8.40 -1.86 6.93
C ALA A 92 8.77 -0.53 7.62
N GLU A 93 8.34 0.60 7.07
CA GLU A 93 8.53 1.93 7.69
C GLU A 93 7.80 2.03 9.03
N ARG A 94 6.51 1.63 9.08
CA ARG A 94 5.74 1.61 10.34
C ARG A 94 6.39 0.74 11.41
N HIS A 95 6.93 -0.41 11.01
CA HIS A 95 7.59 -1.35 11.91
C HIS A 95 8.94 -0.82 12.41
N ARG A 96 9.72 -0.20 11.53
CA ARG A 96 10.95 0.50 11.91
C ARG A 96 10.67 1.58 12.95
N ASP A 97 9.65 2.40 12.74
CA ASP A 97 9.27 3.44 13.68
C ASP A 97 8.87 2.87 15.04
N GLU A 98 8.23 1.68 15.06
CA GLU A 98 7.91 0.98 16.28
C GLU A 98 9.16 0.54 17.06
N HIS A 99 10.17 -0.04 16.39
CA HIS A 99 11.47 -0.32 17.02
C HIS A 99 12.09 0.94 17.62
N LEU A 100 12.11 2.04 16.87
CA LEU A 100 12.65 3.32 17.35
C LEU A 100 11.91 3.82 18.59
N ARG A 101 10.57 3.71 18.63
CA ARG A 101 9.77 4.06 19.81
C ARG A 101 10.08 3.18 21.03
N ARG A 102 10.43 1.92 20.82
CA ARG A 102 10.84 0.97 21.88
C ARG A 102 12.29 1.14 22.32
N GLY A 103 13.07 1.99 21.65
CA GLY A 103 14.50 2.14 21.88
C GLY A 103 15.34 0.96 21.36
N GLU A 104 14.75 0.14 20.50
CA GLU A 104 15.43 -0.99 19.87
C GLU A 104 16.15 -0.50 18.60
N LYS A 105 17.33 -1.06 18.32
CA LYS A 105 18.03 -0.77 17.07
C LYS A 105 17.42 -1.65 15.96
N PRO A 106 16.68 -1.09 14.98
CA PRO A 106 16.23 -1.90 13.86
C PRO A 106 17.45 -2.38 13.07
N GLU A 107 17.46 -3.66 12.72
CA GLU A 107 18.40 -4.13 11.71
C GLU A 107 18.15 -3.40 10.38
N PRO A 108 19.19 -3.20 9.56
CA PRO A 108 19.02 -2.53 8.29
C PRO A 108 18.09 -3.31 7.35
N ASP A 109 16.95 -2.73 7.01
CA ASP A 109 16.13 -3.21 5.88
C ASP A 109 16.80 -2.75 4.57
N THR A 110 17.34 -3.72 3.84
CA THR A 110 18.09 -3.53 2.59
C THR A 110 17.35 -2.65 1.57
N PHE A 111 16.01 -2.67 1.54
CA PHE A 111 15.23 -1.88 0.59
C PHE A 111 14.89 -0.47 1.08
N LEU A 112 14.85 -0.23 2.40
CA LEU A 112 14.71 1.12 2.94
C LEU A 112 16.02 1.93 2.86
N GLN A 113 17.16 1.26 2.71
CA GLN A 113 18.46 1.93 2.50
C GLN A 113 18.57 2.54 1.09
N ASP A 114 18.01 1.89 0.08
CA ASP A 114 18.20 2.28 -1.33
C ASP A 114 17.36 3.51 -1.75
N LYS A 115 16.38 3.92 -0.93
CA LYS A 115 15.64 5.18 -1.14
C LYS A 115 16.51 6.43 -0.98
N GLY A 116 17.71 6.33 -0.40
CA GLY A 116 18.63 7.44 -0.20
C GLY A 116 19.67 7.64 -1.32
N GLN A 117 19.73 6.76 -2.33
CA GLN A 117 20.88 6.67 -3.24
C GLN A 117 20.50 6.68 -4.73
N ARG A 118 19.42 7.37 -5.11
CA ARG A 118 19.17 7.76 -6.50
C ARG A 118 19.35 9.27 -6.68
N GLY A 119 20.61 9.66 -6.85
CA GLY A 119 21.04 10.91 -7.47
C GLY A 119 21.59 10.62 -8.86
#